data_AF-A0AAD9X3V8-F1
#
_entry.id   AF-A0AAD9X3V8-F1
#
_cell.length_a   1.000
_cell.length_b   1.000
_cell.length_c   1.000
_cell.angle_alpha   90.00
_cell.angle_beta   90.00
_cell.angle_gamma   90.00
#
_symmetry.space_group_name_H-M   'P 1'
#
loop_
_entity.id
_entity.type
_entity.pdbx_description
1 polymer ?
#
loop_
_entity_poly.entity_id
_entity_poly.type
_entity_poly.pdbx_seq_one_letter_code
_entity_poly.pdbx_strand_id
1 'polypeptide(L)'
;MAFQGVQCYGPFWEHVLGYWKASLEQPEKILFLKYENPKEEVNFHVQALTVFVGCPFSVDEESRGVIEEISKLCSFDHLKIWEVNKSGVENANTIYFRKGKVGDWRNYLTSSFSDNLEKL
;
A
#
# COMPACT_ATOMS: atom_id res chain seq x y z
N MET A 1 15.39 19.84 -3.28
CA MET A 1 13.93 19.94 -3.03
C MET A 1 13.39 18.67 -2.38
N ALA A 2 13.31 17.50 -3.05
CA ALA A 2 12.80 16.26 -2.43
C ALA A 2 13.55 15.84 -1.15
N PHE A 3 14.89 15.86 -1.18
CA PHE A 3 15.73 15.53 -0.01
C PHE A 3 15.66 16.51 1.16
N GLN A 4 15.14 17.73 0.93
CA GLN A 4 15.02 18.76 1.97
C GLN A 4 13.66 18.69 2.67
N GLY A 5 12.83 17.68 2.37
CA GLY A 5 11.50 17.52 2.94
C GLY A 5 10.46 18.51 2.42
N VAL A 6 10.82 19.40 1.48
CA VAL A 6 9.94 20.44 0.93
C VAL A 6 9.03 19.83 -0.15
N GLN A 7 7.98 19.16 0.31
CA GLN A 7 6.90 18.59 -0.51
C GLN A 7 5.59 18.58 0.28
N CYS A 8 4.46 18.36 -0.39
CA CYS A 8 3.19 18.15 0.30
C CYS A 8 3.32 17.00 1.30
N TYR A 9 2.88 17.22 2.54
CA TYR A 9 2.96 16.26 3.65
C TYR A 9 4.39 15.81 4.04
N GLY A 10 5.43 16.54 3.61
CA GLY A 10 6.81 16.29 4.04
C GLY A 10 7.14 16.90 5.42
N PRO A 11 8.24 16.47 6.06
CA PRO A 11 9.23 15.50 5.57
C PRO A 11 8.75 14.04 5.64
N PHE A 12 9.02 13.26 4.57
CA PHE A 12 8.53 11.88 4.45
C PHE A 12 8.98 10.97 5.59
N TRP A 13 10.27 11.01 5.95
CA TRP A 13 10.81 10.15 7.02
C TRP A 13 10.21 10.45 8.38
N GLU A 14 10.02 11.72 8.72
CA GLU A 14 9.37 12.13 9.98
C GLU A 14 7.92 11.67 10.02
N HIS A 15 7.19 11.81 8.91
CA HIS A 15 5.82 11.32 8.78
C HIS A 15 5.73 9.80 9.03
N VAL A 16 6.57 9.01 8.35
CA VAL A 16 6.61 7.54 8.50
C VAL A 16 7.02 7.15 9.92
N LEU A 17 8.08 7.76 10.46
CA LEU A 17 8.57 7.46 11.82
C LEU A 17 7.56 7.80 12.90
N GLY A 18 6.79 8.89 12.73
CA GLY A 18 5.73 9.28 13.65
C GLY A 18 4.66 8.21 13.77
N TYR A 19 4.11 7.75 12.64
CA TYR A 19 3.10 6.68 12.62
C TYR A 19 3.67 5.34 13.06
N TRP A 20 4.94 5.03 12.73
CA TRP A 20 5.58 3.82 13.21
C TRP A 20 5.67 3.81 14.74
N LYS A 21 6.18 4.87 15.37
CA LYS A 21 6.24 4.99 16.84
C LYS A 21 4.85 4.90 17.46
N ALA A 22 3.87 5.62 16.91
CA ALA A 22 2.50 5.57 17.40
C ALA A 22 1.89 4.15 17.32
N SER A 23 2.23 3.38 16.27
CA SER A 23 1.80 1.98 16.15
C SER A 23 2.42 1.05 17.20
N LEU A 24 3.62 1.36 17.71
CA LEU A 24 4.24 0.63 18.82
C LEU A 24 3.61 0.99 20.17
N GLU A 25 3.20 2.24 20.35
CA GLU A 25 2.55 2.73 21.57
C GLU A 25 1.08 2.34 21.67
N GLN A 26 0.37 2.26 20.54
CA GLN A 26 -1.07 2.00 20.46
C GLN A 26 -1.40 0.95 19.36
N PRO A 27 -0.90 -0.29 19.48
CA PRO A 27 -1.08 -1.33 18.47
C PRO A 27 -2.55 -1.72 18.24
N GLU A 28 -3.43 -1.47 19.21
CA GLU A 28 -4.87 -1.70 19.12
C GLU A 28 -5.62 -0.60 18.35
N LYS A 29 -4.98 0.55 18.11
CA LYS A 29 -5.56 1.70 17.40
C LYS A 29 -4.89 2.02 16.07
N ILE A 30 -3.66 1.55 15.87
CA ILE A 30 -2.87 1.86 14.67
C ILE A 30 -2.24 0.58 14.14
N LEU A 31 -2.72 0.13 12.97
CA LEU A 31 -2.11 -0.94 12.20
C LEU A 31 -1.13 -0.33 11.18
N PHE A 32 0.15 -0.69 11.29
CA PHE A 32 1.20 -0.22 10.39
C PHE A 32 1.51 -1.26 9.31
N LEU A 33 1.31 -0.91 8.05
CA LEU A 33 1.53 -1.79 6.89
C LEU A 33 2.59 -1.21 5.95
N LYS A 34 3.29 -2.09 5.24
CA LYS A 34 4.30 -1.72 4.22
C LYS A 34 3.85 -2.20 2.84
N TYR A 35 4.08 -1.37 1.83
CA TYR A 35 3.62 -1.65 0.47
C TYR A 35 4.41 -2.79 -0.19
N GLU A 36 5.69 -2.93 0.16
CA GLU A 36 6.61 -3.91 -0.43
C GLU A 36 6.40 -5.35 0.08
N ASN A 37 5.49 -5.56 1.04
CA ASN A 37 5.25 -6.91 1.55
C ASN A 37 4.84 -7.85 0.40
N PRO A 38 5.28 -9.12 0.42
CA PRO A 38 5.04 -10.08 -0.66
C PRO A 38 3.56 -10.20 -1.01
N LYS A 39 3.27 -10.45 -2.29
CA LYS A 39 1.88 -10.70 -2.72
C LYS A 39 1.30 -11.95 -2.08
N GLU A 40 2.17 -12.91 -1.77
CA GLU A 40 1.87 -14.15 -1.06
C GLU A 40 1.43 -13.88 0.40
N GLU A 41 1.80 -12.74 0.97
CA GLU A 41 1.38 -12.30 2.31
C GLU A 41 0.13 -11.41 2.27
N VAL A 42 -0.46 -11.13 1.09
CA VAL A 42 -1.65 -10.27 0.98
C VAL A 42 -2.83 -10.85 1.74
N ASN A 43 -3.08 -12.17 1.65
CA ASN A 43 -4.17 -12.81 2.38
C ASN A 43 -3.96 -12.70 3.90
N PHE A 44 -2.72 -12.85 4.37
CA PHE A 44 -2.37 -12.65 5.77
C PHE A 44 -2.65 -11.21 6.22
N HIS A 45 -2.26 -10.21 5.43
CA HIS A 45 -2.53 -8.82 5.74
C HIS A 45 -4.01 -8.45 5.68
N VAL A 46 -4.78 -9.05 4.75
CA VAL A 46 -6.24 -8.89 4.68
C VAL A 46 -6.89 -9.46 5.94
N GLN A 47 -6.51 -10.66 6.36
CA GLN A 47 -7.02 -11.26 7.61
C GLN A 47 -6.63 -10.44 8.85
N ALA A 48 -5.38 -9.98 8.93
CA ALA A 48 -4.92 -9.13 10.02
C ALA A 48 -5.69 -7.80 10.07
N LEU A 49 -6.00 -7.21 8.91
CA LEU A 49 -6.78 -5.99 8.80
C LEU A 49 -8.22 -6.21 9.30
N THR A 50 -8.86 -7.33 8.95
CA THR A 50 -10.23 -7.59 9.39
C THR A 50 -10.32 -7.81 10.90
N VAL A 51 -9.35 -8.50 11.49
CA VAL A 51 -9.21 -8.61 12.95
C VAL A 51 -9.03 -7.22 13.57
N PHE A 52 -8.15 -6.39 13.01
CA PHE A 52 -7.87 -5.06 13.53
C PHE A 52 -9.08 -4.12 13.51
N VAL A 53 -9.90 -4.14 12.45
CA VAL A 53 -11.13 -3.33 12.37
C VAL A 53 -12.31 -3.93 13.16
N GLY A 54 -12.14 -5.09 13.79
CA GLY A 54 -13.16 -5.75 14.60
C GLY A 54 -14.19 -6.55 13.80
N CYS A 55 -13.85 -6.97 12.58
CA CYS A 55 -14.72 -7.76 11.69
C CYS A 55 -14.00 -9.03 11.19
N PRO A 56 -13.48 -9.90 12.09
CA PRO A 56 -12.75 -11.10 11.67
C PRO A 56 -13.64 -12.03 10.83
N PHE A 57 -13.03 -12.75 9.89
CA PHE A 57 -13.74 -13.77 9.12
C PHE A 57 -14.20 -14.91 10.02
N SER A 58 -15.37 -15.46 9.71
CA SER A 58 -15.85 -16.71 10.29
C SER A 58 -15.15 -17.92 9.66
N VAL A 59 -15.19 -19.06 10.36
CA VAL A 59 -14.64 -20.33 9.83
C VAL A 59 -15.31 -20.73 8.51
N ASP A 60 -16.61 -20.43 8.33
CA ASP A 60 -17.31 -20.68 7.07
C ASP A 60 -16.72 -19.84 5.93
N GLU A 61 -16.55 -18.53 6.15
CA GLU A 61 -15.98 -17.61 5.15
C GLU A 61 -14.55 -17.98 4.78
N GLU A 62 -13.73 -18.34 5.77
CA GLU A 62 -12.37 -18.84 5.52
C GLU A 62 -12.41 -20.14 4.71
N SER A 63 -13.28 -21.09 5.06
CA SER A 63 -13.40 -22.36 4.33
C SER A 63 -13.89 -22.19 2.89
N ARG A 64 -14.64 -21.13 2.62
CA ARG A 64 -15.16 -20.77 1.29
C ARG A 64 -14.17 -19.95 0.46
N GLY A 65 -13.01 -19.58 1.02
CA GLY A 65 -11.99 -18.80 0.33
C GLY A 65 -12.35 -17.33 0.13
N VAL A 66 -13.17 -16.76 1.02
CA VAL A 66 -13.60 -15.35 0.92
C VAL A 66 -12.40 -14.39 0.96
N ILE A 67 -11.34 -14.74 1.70
CA ILE A 67 -10.10 -13.95 1.77
C ILE A 67 -9.47 -13.85 0.38
N GLU A 68 -9.33 -14.98 -0.32
CA GLU A 68 -8.78 -15.04 -1.68
C GLU A 68 -9.64 -14.27 -2.68
N GLU A 69 -10.97 -14.34 -2.55
CA GLU A 69 -11.91 -13.58 -3.38
C GLU A 69 -11.75 -12.07 -3.19
N ILE A 70 -11.67 -11.60 -1.94
CA ILE A 70 -11.44 -10.18 -1.63
C ILE A 70 -10.07 -9.73 -2.14
N SER A 71 -9.01 -10.50 -1.87
CA SER A 71 -7.67 -10.20 -2.37
C SER A 71 -7.63 -10.08 -3.89
N LYS A 72 -8.36 -10.95 -4.60
CA LYS A 72 -8.46 -10.91 -6.06
C LYS A 72 -9.25 -9.70 -6.54
N LEU A 73 -10.40 -9.41 -5.92
CA LEU A 73 -11.25 -8.26 -6.25
C LEU A 73 -10.51 -6.93 -6.06
N CYS A 74 -9.76 -6.81 -4.96
CA CYS A 74 -8.98 -5.63 -4.62
C CYS A 74 -7.58 -5.61 -5.26
N SER A 75 -7.24 -6.61 -6.08
CA SER A 75 -5.91 -6.68 -6.70
C SER A 75 -5.70 -5.53 -7.69
N PHE A 76 -4.45 -5.07 -7.80
CA PHE A 76 -4.07 -4.00 -8.72
C PHE A 76 -4.53 -4.30 -10.16
N ASP A 77 -4.32 -5.52 -10.63
CA ASP A 77 -4.66 -5.91 -12.01
C ASP A 77 -6.17 -5.92 -12.23
N HIS A 78 -6.96 -6.34 -11.23
CA HIS A 78 -8.43 -6.32 -11.31
C HIS A 78 -8.99 -4.89 -11.27
N LEU A 79 -8.55 -4.08 -10.31
CA LEU A 79 -9.02 -2.71 -10.15
C LEU A 79 -8.61 -1.82 -11.33
N LYS A 80 -7.40 -1.97 -11.86
CA LYS A 80 -6.92 -1.18 -13.00
C LYS A 80 -7.77 -1.38 -14.25
N ILE A 81 -8.38 -2.56 -14.43
CA ILE A 81 -9.13 -2.88 -15.65
C ILE A 81 -10.63 -2.61 -15.57
N TRP A 82 -11.15 -2.20 -14.41
CA TRP A 82 -12.54 -1.84 -14.21
C TRP A 82 -12.91 -0.59 -15.02
N GLU A 83 -14.11 -0.55 -15.61
CA GLU A 83 -14.54 0.53 -16.53
C GLU A 83 -14.40 1.92 -15.88
N VAL A 84 -14.81 2.05 -14.62
CA VAL A 84 -14.70 3.30 -13.84
C VAL A 84 -13.26 3.81 -13.70
N ASN A 85 -12.27 2.92 -13.85
CA ASN A 85 -10.84 3.23 -13.76
C ASN A 85 -10.15 3.30 -15.15
N LYS A 86 -10.83 2.90 -16.23
CA LYS A 86 -10.33 2.93 -17.61
C LYS A 86 -10.87 4.09 -18.46
N SER A 87 -12.16 4.41 -18.31
CA SER A 87 -12.89 5.27 -19.25
C SER A 87 -13.80 6.29 -18.56
N GLY A 88 -13.51 6.63 -17.31
CA GLY A 88 -14.21 7.71 -16.61
C GLY A 88 -14.28 8.98 -17.46
N VAL A 89 -15.49 9.54 -17.59
CA VAL A 89 -15.82 10.78 -18.31
C VAL A 89 -14.95 11.97 -17.86
N GLU A 90 -14.33 11.83 -16.69
CA GLU A 90 -13.21 12.62 -16.21
C GLU A 90 -11.99 11.69 -16.07
N ASN A 91 -10.90 11.95 -16.81
CA ASN A 91 -9.64 11.18 -16.81
C ASN A 91 -8.94 11.01 -15.43
N ALA A 92 -9.58 11.38 -14.32
CA ALA A 92 -9.04 11.41 -12.98
C ALA A 92 -8.65 10.02 -12.44
N ASN A 93 -9.44 8.97 -12.69
CA ASN A 93 -9.17 7.68 -12.02
C ASN A 93 -7.97 6.92 -12.59
N THR A 94 -7.60 7.18 -13.85
CA THR A 94 -6.45 6.52 -14.49
C THR A 94 -5.11 6.87 -13.82
N ILE A 95 -5.03 8.04 -13.16
CA ILE A 95 -3.80 8.52 -12.51
C ILE A 95 -3.42 7.67 -11.29
N TYR A 96 -4.37 6.98 -10.66
CA TYR A 96 -4.12 6.15 -9.49
C TYR A 96 -3.51 4.78 -9.84
N PHE A 97 -3.70 4.28 -11.07
CA PHE A 97 -3.31 2.93 -11.48
C PHE A 97 -2.18 2.89 -12.52
N ARG A 98 -0.97 3.32 -12.13
CA ARG A 98 0.21 3.39 -13.01
C ARG A 98 0.83 2.02 -13.34
N LYS A 99 1.78 1.54 -12.53
CA LYS A 99 2.48 0.24 -12.74
C LYS A 99 2.26 -0.80 -11.64
N GLY A 100 2.01 -0.39 -10.39
CA GLY A 100 1.78 -1.32 -9.28
C GLY A 100 2.95 -2.28 -9.00
N LYS A 101 4.20 -1.79 -9.15
CA LYS A 101 5.42 -2.61 -9.01
C LYS A 101 6.43 -1.93 -8.10
N VAL A 102 7.02 -2.72 -7.21
CA VAL A 102 8.17 -2.33 -6.38
C VAL A 102 9.41 -2.20 -7.27
N GLY A 103 10.28 -1.23 -6.96
CA GLY A 103 11.58 -1.07 -7.61
C GLY A 103 11.58 -0.28 -8.94
N ASP A 104 10.43 0.22 -9.39
CA ASP A 104 10.33 0.97 -10.66
C ASP A 104 11.11 2.29 -10.65
N TRP A 105 11.51 2.78 -9.47
CA TRP A 105 12.38 3.96 -9.32
C TRP A 105 13.70 3.84 -10.09
N ARG A 106 14.22 2.60 -10.27
CA ARG A 106 15.46 2.33 -11.01
C ARG A 106 15.41 2.77 -12.47
N ASN A 107 14.21 2.93 -13.03
CA ASN A 107 14.01 3.41 -14.40
C ASN A 107 14.05 4.95 -14.52
N TYR A 108 14.06 5.67 -13.41
CA TYR A 108 13.92 7.14 -13.37
C TYR A 108 15.04 7.85 -12.61
N LEU A 109 15.62 7.21 -11.60
CA LEU A 109 16.70 7.79 -10.80
C LEU A 109 18.07 7.42 -11.36
N THR A 110 18.99 8.39 -11.35
CA THR A 110 20.41 8.12 -11.60
C THR A 110 21.03 7.40 -10.41
N SER A 111 22.09 6.61 -10.63
CA SER A 111 22.80 5.89 -9.56
C SER A 111 23.20 6.81 -8.41
N SER A 112 23.70 8.00 -8.71
CA SER A 112 24.07 9.01 -7.71
C SER A 112 22.91 9.47 -6.83
N PHE A 113 21.69 9.53 -7.35
CA PHE A 113 20.51 9.91 -6.57
C PHE A 113 20.04 8.78 -5.67
N SER A 114 20.08 7.53 -6.16
CA SER A 114 19.74 6.36 -5.35
C SER A 114 20.73 6.12 -4.23
N ASP A 115 22.04 6.27 -4.48
CA ASP A 115 23.07 6.11 -3.45
C ASP A 115 22.91 7.14 -2.32
N ASN A 116 22.37 8.32 -2.64
CA ASN A 116 22.07 9.34 -1.64
C ASN A 116 20.80 9.01 -0.84
N LEU A 117 19.79 8.36 -1.46
CA LEU A 117 18.59 7.90 -0.76
C LEU A 117 18.90 6.79 0.24
N GLU A 118 19.80 5.87 -0.10
CA GLU A 118 20.20 4.76 0.77
C GLU A 118 21.00 5.20 2.00
N LYS A 119 21.53 6.44 2.00
CA LYS A 119 22.33 7.01 3.10
C LYS A 119 21.51 7.86 4.09
N LEU A 120 20.23 8.11 3.80
CA LEU A 120 19.31 8.83 4.69
C LEU A 120 18.79 7.89 5.78
#